data_AF-A0A6N6Z159-F1
#
_entry.id   AF-A0A6N6Z159-F1
#
_cell.length_a   1.000
_cell.length_b   1.000
_cell.length_c   1.000
_cell.angle_alpha   90.00
_cell.angle_beta   90.00
_cell.angle_gamma   90.00
#
_symmetry.space_group_name_H-M   'P 1'
#
loop_
_entity.id
_entity.type
_entity.pdbx_description
1 polymer ?
#
loop_
_entity_poly.entity_id
_entity_poly.type
_entity_poly.pdbx_seq_one_letter_code
_entity_poly.pdbx_strand_id
1 'polypeptide(L)' 'MHRILQLISFLALVGVILPPALYLAGTLDKGPMATVMIISTLAWFASAPFWMERKG' A
#
# COMPACT_ATOMS: atom_id res chain seq x y z
N MET A 1 -3.98 4.17 20.16
CA MET A 1 -4.72 4.49 18.92
C MET A 1 -3.96 4.16 17.62
N HIS A 2 -2.72 3.65 17.68
CA HIS A 2 -1.91 3.41 16.47
C HIS A 2 -2.27 2.14 15.67
N ARG A 3 -3.12 1.24 16.20
CA ARG A 3 -3.46 -0.03 15.52
C ARG A 3 -4.19 0.17 14.20
N ILE A 4 -5.06 1.16 14.10
CA ILE A 4 -5.80 1.46 12.85
C ILE A 4 -4.83 1.98 11.78
N LEU A 5 -3.93 2.88 12.15
CA LEU A 5 -2.88 3.40 11.26
C LEU A 5 -1.91 2.30 10.80
N GLN A 6 -1.56 1.36 11.69
CA GLN A 6 -0.80 0.17 11.33
C GLN A 6 -1.56 -0.74 10.36
N LEU A 7 -2.84 -1.00 10.61
CA LEU A 7 -3.68 -1.82 9.72
C LEU A 7 -3.76 -1.21 8.33
N ILE A 8 -4.01 0.11 8.24
CA ILE A 8 -4.05 0.85 6.97
C ILE A 8 -2.69 0.75 6.27
N SER A 9 -1.59 0.93 7.00
CA SER A 9 -0.24 0.84 6.44
C SER A 9 0.07 -0.58 5.91
N PHE A 10 -0.29 -1.64 6.62
CA PHE A 10 -0.13 -3.02 6.13
C PHE A 10 -1.00 -3.32 4.92
N LEU A 11 -2.26 -2.89 4.91
CA LEU A 11 -3.16 -3.05 3.76
C LEU A 11 -2.63 -2.28 2.55
N ALA A 12 -2.13 -1.08 2.75
CA ALA A 12 -1.49 -0.29 1.72
C ALA A 12 -0.22 -0.97 1.18
N LEU A 13 0.58 -1.61 2.03
CA LEU A 13 1.74 -2.39 1.60
C LEU A 13 1.32 -3.59 0.73
N VAL A 14 0.27 -4.32 1.11
CA VAL A 14 -0.31 -5.39 0.29
C VAL A 14 -0.80 -4.83 -1.05
N GLY A 15 -1.45 -3.67 -1.04
CA GLY A 15 -1.90 -2.98 -2.25
C GLY A 15 -0.77 -2.52 -3.19
N VAL A 16 0.48 -2.45 -2.72
CA VAL A 16 1.66 -2.20 -3.57
C VAL A 16 2.23 -3.51 -4.15
N ILE A 17 2.17 -4.62 -3.41
CA ILE A 17 2.81 -5.89 -3.77
C ILE A 17 1.88 -6.78 -4.61
N LEU A 18 0.58 -6.81 -4.29
CA LEU A 18 -0.39 -7.69 -4.92
C LEU A 18 -0.67 -7.34 -6.40
N PRO A 19 -0.81 -6.06 -6.81
CA PRO A 19 -1.11 -5.74 -8.21
C PRO A 19 -0.02 -6.17 -9.20
N PRO A 20 1.30 -6.01 -8.93
CA PRO A 20 2.35 -6.58 -9.77
C PRO A 20 2.24 -8.10 -9.93
N ALA A 21 1.94 -8.83 -8.85
CA ALA A 21 1.76 -10.28 -8.92
C ALA A 21 0.56 -10.66 -9.80
N LEU A 22 -0.56 -9.95 -9.66
CA LEU A 22 -1.76 -10.15 -10.48
C LEU A 22 -1.53 -9.79 -11.96
N TYR A 23 -0.77 -8.73 -12.23
CA TYR A 23 -0.35 -8.34 -13.59
C TYR A 23 0.55 -9.41 -14.22
N LEU A 24 1.55 -9.91 -13.48
CA LEU A 24 2.42 -10.99 -13.96
C LEU A 24 1.65 -12.30 -14.18
N ALA A 25 0.60 -12.55 -13.40
CA ALA A 25 -0.31 -13.68 -13.61
C ALA A 25 -1.27 -13.48 -14.80
N GLY A 26 -1.24 -12.32 -15.49
CA GLY A 26 -2.15 -12.00 -16.61
C GLY A 26 -3.59 -11.73 -16.18
N THR A 27 -3.83 -11.53 -14.89
CA THR A 27 -5.19 -11.33 -14.31
C THR A 27 -5.57 -9.86 -14.14
N LEU A 28 -4.62 -8.95 -14.34
CA LEU A 28 -4.80 -7.52 -14.19
C LEU A 28 -4.08 -6.78 -15.31
N ASP A 29 -4.74 -5.80 -15.92
CA ASP A 29 -4.11 -4.95 -16.92
C ASP A 29 -3.17 -3.91 -16.30
N LYS A 30 -2.22 -3.41 -17.10
CA LYS A 30 -1.20 -2.43 -16.67
C LYS A 30 -1.83 -1.15 -16.09
N GLY A 31 -2.93 -0.68 -16.67
CA GLY A 31 -3.63 0.53 -16.24
C GLY A 31 -4.16 0.39 -14.80
N PRO A 32 -5.08 -0.55 -14.54
CA PRO A 32 -5.57 -0.85 -13.19
C PRO A 32 -4.47 -1.14 -12.18
N MET A 33 -3.42 -1.90 -12.57
CA MET A 33 -2.26 -2.16 -11.71
C MET A 33 -1.61 -0.86 -11.24
N ALA A 34 -1.26 0.03 -12.17
CA ALA A 34 -0.58 1.28 -11.86
C ALA A 34 -1.43 2.19 -10.95
N THR A 35 -2.74 2.29 -11.22
CA THR A 35 -3.66 3.08 -10.39
C THR A 35 -3.73 2.57 -8.95
N VAL A 36 -3.90 1.25 -8.76
CA VAL A 36 -3.99 0.64 -7.43
C VAL A 36 -2.68 0.82 -6.65
N MET A 37 -1.53 0.65 -7.30
CA MET A 37 -0.23 0.84 -6.66
C MET A 37 0.00 2.29 -6.22
N ILE A 38 -0.37 3.28 -7.04
CA ILE A 38 -0.23 4.70 -6.69
C ILE A 38 -1.10 5.04 -5.49
N ILE A 39 -2.39 4.65 -5.51
CA ILE A 39 -3.31 4.92 -4.39
C ILE A 39 -2.80 4.25 -3.10
N SER A 40 -2.34 3.00 -3.20
CA SER A 40 -1.78 2.27 -2.07
C SER A 40 -0.50 2.92 -1.54
N THR A 41 0.38 3.38 -2.42
CA THR A 41 1.60 4.11 -2.02
C THR A 41 1.26 5.40 -1.28
N LEU A 42 0.30 6.19 -1.78
CA LEU A 42 -0.16 7.41 -1.12
C LEU A 42 -0.79 7.12 0.25
N ALA A 43 -1.63 6.09 0.34
CA ALA A 43 -2.24 5.65 1.60
C ALA A 43 -1.18 5.17 2.61
N TRP A 44 -0.14 4.49 2.15
CA TRP A 44 1.00 4.11 2.99
C TRP A 44 1.75 5.34 3.48
N PHE A 45 2.13 6.26 2.59
CA PHE A 45 2.83 7.50 2.98
C PHE A 45 2.01 8.37 3.94
N ALA A 46 0.69 8.41 3.79
CA ALA A 46 -0.20 9.16 4.67
C ALA A 46 -0.47 8.48 6.02
N SER A 47 -0.13 7.20 6.20
CA SER A 47 -0.39 6.47 7.44
C SER A 47 0.89 6.07 8.17
N ALA A 48 1.92 5.64 7.45
CA ALA A 48 3.15 5.05 7.98
C ALA A 48 3.93 5.99 8.94
N PRO A 49 4.14 7.28 8.64
CA PRO A 49 4.87 8.20 9.53
C PRO A 49 4.17 8.46 10.86
N PHE A 50 2.85 8.33 10.91
CA PHE A 50 2.05 8.65 12.10
C PHE A 50 2.07 7.55 13.18
N TRP A 51 2.55 6.35 12.85
CA TRP A 51 2.69 5.26 13.82
C TRP A 51 4.11 4.71 13.92
N MET A 52 4.94 4.84 12.88
CA MET A 52 6.38 4.58 13.00
C MET A 52 7.02 5.71 13.80
N GLU A 53 6.94 5.59 15.12
CA GLU A 53 7.64 6.43 16.09
C GLU A 53 9.10 6.56 15.67
N ARG A 54 9.49 7.78 15.27
CA ARG A 54 10.90 8.11 15.08
C ARG A 54 11.46 8.45 16.46
N LYS A 55 12.06 7.44 17.12
CA LYS A 55 13.00 7.69 18.23
C LYS A 55 14.25 8.34 17.64
N GLY A 56 14.16 9.65 17.38
CA GLY A 56 15.28 10.51 17.04
C GLY A 56 15.91 11.07 18.29
#